data_AF-A0A958SJC3-F1
#
_entry.id   AF-A0A958SJC3-F1
#
_cell.length_a   1.000
_cell.length_b   1.000
_cell.length_c   1.000
_cell.angle_alpha   90.00
_cell.angle_beta   90.00
_cell.angle_gamma   90.00
#
_symmetry.space_group_name_H-M   'P 1'
#
loop_
_entity.id
_entity.type
_entity.pdbx_description
1 polymer ?
#
loop_
_entity_poly.entity_id
_entity_poly.type
_entity_poly.pdbx_seq_one_letter_code
_entity_poly.pdbx_strand_id
1 'polypeptide(L)'
;RASLVNEKTLAEIAEEMGFSDSIRLGKGEALTGGAKKPRLLASAFEAFVGCLYREKGYNEVTPFLESLFEERLNQMDLSVSFETDYKTRLQEKIQEKVKKTPRYFVTDEEGPDHSKTFYIEVRVDDTVLAVGSGKSKKQAEQDAARVALELKSEL
;
A
#
# COMPACT_ATOMS: atom_id res chain seq x y z
N ARG A 1 -4.70 6.16 -3.77
CA ARG A 1 -5.17 4.76 -3.89
C ARG A 1 -4.58 3.85 -2.81
N ALA A 2 -3.25 3.69 -2.74
CA ALA A 2 -2.60 2.86 -1.70
C ALA A 2 -2.77 3.41 -0.26
N SER A 3 -2.98 4.72 -0.13
CA SER A 3 -3.31 5.37 1.14
C SER A 3 -4.67 4.97 1.71
N LEU A 4 -5.64 4.64 0.86
CA LEU A 4 -7.03 4.36 1.22
C LEU A 4 -7.33 2.86 1.31
N VAL A 5 -6.75 2.06 0.41
CA VAL A 5 -6.92 0.61 0.37
C VAL A 5 -5.61 -0.05 0.76
N ASN A 6 -5.41 -0.22 2.07
CA ASN A 6 -4.28 -0.93 2.66
C ASN A 6 -4.71 -1.72 3.90
N GLU A 7 -3.86 -2.64 4.35
CA GLU A 7 -4.15 -3.54 5.48
C GLU A 7 -4.65 -2.79 6.71
N LYS A 8 -4.05 -1.64 7.05
CA LYS A 8 -4.43 -0.87 8.23
C LYS A 8 -5.87 -0.35 8.08
N THR A 9 -6.16 0.34 6.99
CA THR A 9 -7.51 0.91 6.76
C THR A 9 -8.57 -0.18 6.65
N LEU A 10 -8.28 -1.28 5.95
CA LEU A 10 -9.23 -2.40 5.83
C LEU A 10 -9.47 -3.10 7.16
N ALA A 11 -8.44 -3.24 8.00
CA ALA A 11 -8.57 -3.82 9.33
C ALA A 11 -9.44 -2.94 10.26
N GLU A 12 -9.25 -1.62 10.22
CA GLU A 12 -10.07 -0.66 10.98
C GLU A 12 -11.55 -0.76 10.58
N ILE A 13 -11.82 -0.79 9.26
CA ILE A 13 -13.19 -0.98 8.75
C ILE A 13 -13.78 -2.29 9.26
N ALA A 14 -13.04 -3.39 9.17
CA ALA A 14 -13.51 -4.68 9.63
C ALA A 14 -13.82 -4.67 11.13
N GLU A 15 -13.00 -4.00 11.94
CA GLU A 15 -13.20 -3.89 13.39
C GLU A 15 -14.45 -3.07 13.72
N GLU A 16 -14.66 -1.92 13.06
CA GLU A 16 -15.87 -1.09 13.19
C GLU A 16 -17.14 -1.83 12.81
N MET A 17 -17.07 -2.71 11.80
CA MET A 17 -18.17 -3.58 11.39
C MET A 17 -18.34 -4.82 12.30
N GLY A 18 -17.55 -4.99 13.35
CA GLY A 18 -17.67 -6.08 14.32
C GLY A 18 -17.15 -7.44 13.83
N PHE A 19 -16.23 -7.45 12.86
CA PHE A 19 -15.68 -8.71 12.33
C PHE A 19 -14.86 -9.47 13.38
N SER A 20 -14.19 -8.75 14.28
CA SER A 20 -13.42 -9.34 15.39
C SER A 20 -14.25 -10.29 16.26
N ASP A 21 -15.55 -10.02 16.41
CA ASP A 21 -16.47 -10.86 17.19
C ASP A 21 -17.06 -12.03 16.37
N SER A 22 -16.99 -11.95 15.05
CA SER A 22 -17.65 -12.90 14.14
C SER A 22 -16.69 -13.87 13.45
N ILE A 23 -15.40 -13.56 13.38
CA ILE A 23 -14.39 -14.39 12.71
C ILE A 23 -14.22 -15.72 13.45
N ARG A 24 -14.32 -16.81 12.69
CA ARG A 24 -14.03 -18.17 13.16
C ARG A 24 -12.56 -18.50 12.96
N LEU A 25 -11.88 -18.80 14.06
CA LEU A 25 -10.46 -19.11 14.07
C LEU A 25 -10.20 -20.56 14.50
N GLY A 26 -9.14 -21.14 13.94
CA GLY A 26 -8.56 -22.36 14.49
C GLY A 26 -8.04 -22.13 15.91
N LYS A 27 -8.01 -23.19 16.73
CA LYS A 27 -7.62 -23.11 18.15
C LYS A 27 -6.28 -22.39 18.38
N GLY A 28 -5.26 -22.70 17.57
CA GLY A 28 -3.94 -22.07 17.67
C GLY A 28 -3.98 -20.57 17.38
N GLU A 29 -4.72 -20.17 16.36
CA GLU A 29 -4.83 -18.76 15.96
C GLU A 29 -5.61 -17.94 17.00
N ALA A 30 -6.68 -18.52 17.55
CA ALA A 30 -7.47 -17.93 18.63
C ALA A 30 -6.64 -17.66 19.89
N LEU A 31 -5.77 -18.59 20.29
CA LEU A 31 -4.89 -18.45 21.45
C LEU A 31 -3.91 -17.28 21.32
N THR A 32 -3.55 -16.90 20.09
CA THR A 32 -2.65 -15.76 19.83
C THR A 32 -3.39 -14.44 19.60
N GLY A 33 -4.69 -14.38 19.88
CA GLY A 33 -5.50 -13.18 19.66
C GLY A 33 -5.74 -12.86 18.18
N GLY A 34 -5.77 -13.89 17.31
CA GLY A 34 -5.92 -13.73 15.86
C GLY A 34 -7.08 -12.83 15.42
N ALA A 35 -8.18 -12.80 16.19
CA ALA A 35 -9.38 -12.03 15.86
C ALA A 35 -9.14 -10.52 15.83
N LYS A 36 -8.05 -10.05 16.42
CA LYS A 36 -7.63 -8.63 16.44
C LYS A 36 -6.40 -8.36 15.57
N LYS A 37 -5.87 -9.36 14.86
CA LYS A 37 -4.70 -9.16 14.00
C LYS A 37 -5.13 -8.39 12.74
N PRO A 38 -4.49 -7.25 12.41
CA PRO A 38 -4.87 -6.43 11.27
C PRO A 38 -4.94 -7.20 9.96
N ARG A 39 -3.93 -8.02 9.67
CA ARG A 39 -3.92 -8.91 8.49
C ARG A 39 -5.16 -9.82 8.37
N LEU A 40 -5.62 -10.40 9.47
CA LEU A 40 -6.79 -11.30 9.45
C LEU A 40 -8.09 -10.53 9.28
N LEU A 41 -8.22 -9.39 9.96
CA LEU A 41 -9.34 -8.48 9.83
C LEU A 41 -9.48 -7.94 8.40
N ALA A 42 -8.38 -7.45 7.82
CA ALA A 42 -8.34 -6.98 6.43
C ALA A 42 -8.72 -8.10 5.44
N SER A 43 -8.16 -9.30 5.63
CA SER A 43 -8.48 -10.47 4.78
C SER A 43 -9.96 -10.88 4.91
N ALA A 44 -10.53 -10.80 6.12
CA ALA A 44 -11.93 -11.12 6.35
C ALA A 44 -12.87 -10.10 5.69
N PHE A 45 -12.52 -8.81 5.74
CA PHE A 45 -13.25 -7.76 5.03
C PHE A 45 -13.20 -7.97 3.50
N GLU A 46 -12.02 -8.23 2.92
CA GLU A 46 -11.90 -8.54 1.49
C GLU A 46 -12.74 -9.76 1.08
N ALA A 47 -12.73 -10.82 1.90
CA ALA A 47 -13.55 -12.00 1.67
C ALA A 47 -15.06 -11.69 1.74
N PHE A 48 -15.48 -10.84 2.68
CA PHE A 48 -16.86 -10.38 2.77
C PHE A 48 -17.28 -9.57 1.53
N VAL A 49 -16.45 -8.63 1.08
CA VAL A 49 -16.71 -7.86 -0.14
C VAL A 49 -16.78 -8.78 -1.36
N GLY A 50 -15.89 -9.77 -1.46
CA GLY A 50 -15.93 -10.78 -2.53
C GLY A 50 -17.21 -11.61 -2.51
N CYS A 51 -17.70 -11.99 -1.32
CA CYS A 51 -18.97 -12.67 -1.16
C CYS A 51 -20.15 -11.77 -1.56
N LEU A 52 -20.18 -10.53 -1.08
CA LEU A 52 -21.23 -9.57 -1.40
C LEU A 52 -21.28 -9.28 -2.90
N TYR A 53 -20.13 -9.12 -3.55
CA TYR A 53 -20.02 -8.93 -4.98
C TYR A 53 -20.57 -10.14 -5.75
N ARG A 54 -20.27 -11.35 -5.29
CA ARG A 54 -20.78 -12.58 -5.90
C ARG A 54 -22.31 -12.69 -5.78
N GLU A 55 -22.88 -12.27 -4.65
CA GLU A 55 -24.32 -12.40 -4.37
C GLU A 55 -25.16 -11.26 -4.99
N LYS A 56 -24.63 -10.04 -5.05
CA LYS A 56 -25.38 -8.83 -5.41
C LYS A 56 -24.90 -8.14 -6.68
N GLY A 57 -23.71 -8.48 -7.16
CA GLY A 57 -23.11 -7.89 -8.36
C GLY A 57 -22.59 -6.46 -8.14
N TYR A 58 -21.94 -5.93 -9.17
CA TYR A 58 -21.22 -4.66 -9.12
C TYR A 58 -22.08 -3.46 -8.69
N ASN A 59 -23.30 -3.35 -9.22
CA ASN A 59 -24.15 -2.18 -9.06
C ASN A 59 -24.64 -1.98 -7.63
N GLU A 60 -24.73 -3.05 -6.85
CA GLU A 60 -25.17 -3.02 -5.46
C GLU A 60 -23.98 -2.83 -4.50
N VAL A 61 -22.81 -3.41 -4.83
CA VAL A 61 -21.63 -3.34 -3.96
C VAL A 61 -20.90 -2.00 -4.07
N THR A 62 -20.90 -1.40 -5.25
CA THR A 62 -20.16 -0.15 -5.48
C THR A 62 -20.65 0.99 -4.59
N PRO A 63 -21.96 1.31 -4.51
CA PRO A 63 -22.45 2.39 -3.65
C PRO A 63 -22.16 2.14 -2.17
N PHE A 64 -22.24 0.88 -1.73
CA PHE A 64 -21.89 0.50 -0.35
C PHE A 64 -20.42 0.81 -0.05
N LEU A 65 -19.49 0.37 -0.92
CA LEU A 65 -18.07 0.64 -0.73
C LEU A 65 -17.75 2.13 -0.85
N GLU A 66 -18.36 2.84 -1.80
CA GLU A 66 -18.19 4.28 -1.95
C GLU A 66 -18.54 5.02 -0.65
N SER A 67 -19.70 4.74 -0.07
CA SER A 67 -20.11 5.37 1.19
C SER A 67 -19.13 5.10 2.34
N LEU A 68 -18.64 3.87 2.45
CA LEU A 68 -17.71 3.43 3.49
C LEU A 68 -16.32 4.09 3.38
N PHE A 69 -15.85 4.32 2.15
CA PHE A 69 -14.55 4.94 1.90
C PHE A 69 -14.61 6.47 1.82
N GLU A 70 -15.75 7.06 1.47
CA GLU A 70 -15.96 8.51 1.42
C GLU A 70 -15.84 9.16 2.81
N GLU A 71 -16.42 8.53 3.84
CA GLU A 71 -16.29 8.99 5.23
C GLU A 71 -14.83 9.05 5.68
N ARG A 72 -14.01 8.09 5.22
CA ARG A 72 -12.58 8.02 5.54
C ARG A 72 -11.73 8.97 4.71
N LEU A 73 -12.09 9.20 3.45
CA LEU A 73 -11.44 10.20 2.60
C LEU A 73 -11.58 11.61 3.21
N ASN A 74 -12.72 11.91 3.82
CA ASN A 74 -12.96 13.18 4.50
C ASN A 74 -12.15 13.35 5.79
N GLN A 75 -11.69 12.25 6.40
CA GLN A 75 -10.90 12.24 7.64
C GLN A 75 -9.40 12.11 7.39
N MET A 76 -8.97 11.67 6.19
CA MET A 76 -7.56 11.56 5.85
C MET A 76 -6.99 12.92 5.44
N ASP A 77 -5.89 13.31 6.08
CA ASP A 77 -5.03 14.35 5.53
C ASP A 77 -4.28 13.80 4.31
N LEU A 78 -4.94 13.89 3.16
CA LEU A 78 -4.41 13.40 1.88
C LEU A 78 -3.13 14.12 1.46
N SER A 79 -2.82 15.30 2.03
CA SER A 79 -1.62 16.05 1.71
C SER A 79 -0.36 15.29 2.12
N VAL A 80 -0.31 14.75 3.33
CA VAL A 80 0.88 14.07 3.88
C VAL A 80 1.18 12.74 3.18
N SER A 81 0.13 11.96 2.86
CA SER A 81 0.31 10.66 2.21
C SER A 81 0.63 10.78 0.72
N PHE A 82 0.15 11.83 0.03
CA PHE A 82 0.46 12.07 -1.37
C PHE A 82 1.84 12.69 -1.56
N GLU A 83 2.26 13.55 -0.64
CA GLU A 83 3.62 14.11 -0.63
C GLU A 83 4.68 13.02 -0.48
N THR A 84 4.39 11.95 0.25
CA THR A 84 5.37 10.89 0.56
C THR A 84 5.28 9.64 -0.33
N ASP A 85 4.24 9.49 -1.17
CA ASP A 85 4.09 8.35 -2.09
C ASP A 85 4.67 8.64 -3.49
N TYR A 86 5.96 8.91 -3.52
CA TYR A 86 6.73 9.15 -4.74
C TYR A 86 6.75 7.94 -5.68
N LYS A 87 6.69 6.71 -5.13
CA LYS A 87 6.70 5.47 -5.90
C LYS A 87 5.48 5.36 -6.81
N THR A 88 4.29 5.60 -6.26
CA THR A 88 3.04 5.63 -7.06
C THR A 88 3.07 6.76 -8.09
N ARG A 89 3.48 7.97 -7.68
CA ARG A 89 3.57 9.13 -8.59
C ARG A 89 4.53 8.90 -9.75
N LEU A 90 5.69 8.30 -9.49
CA LEU A 90 6.65 7.96 -10.54
C LEU A 90 6.09 6.90 -11.49
N GLN A 91 5.42 5.87 -10.96
CA GLN A 91 4.79 4.83 -11.78
C GLN A 91 3.75 5.43 -12.73
N GLU A 92 2.86 6.30 -12.22
CA GLU A 92 1.83 6.96 -13.04
C GLU A 92 2.47 7.80 -14.15
N LYS A 93 3.47 8.63 -13.82
CA LYS A 93 4.18 9.48 -14.79
C LYS A 93 4.87 8.68 -15.90
N ILE A 94 5.57 7.59 -15.54
CA ILE A 94 6.25 6.71 -16.52
C ILE A 94 5.23 5.95 -17.37
N GLN A 95 4.16 5.45 -16.76
CA GLN A 95 3.14 4.70 -17.48
C GLN A 95 2.38 5.58 -18.48
N GLU A 96 2.10 6.84 -18.13
CA GLU A 96 1.48 7.82 -19.02
C GLU A 96 2.34 8.07 -20.26
N LYS A 97 3.65 8.26 -20.07
CA LYS A 97 4.54 8.74 -21.15
C LYS A 97 5.20 7.66 -21.98
N VAL A 98 5.66 6.57 -21.34
CA VAL A 98 6.40 5.50 -22.03
C VAL A 98 5.74 4.13 -21.91
N LYS A 99 4.57 4.04 -21.26
CA LYS A 99 3.79 2.80 -21.07
C LYS A 99 4.59 1.63 -20.47
N LYS A 100 5.54 1.95 -19.59
CA LYS A 100 6.40 1.00 -18.89
C LYS A 100 6.25 1.13 -17.38
N THR A 101 6.72 0.12 -16.65
CA THR A 101 6.66 0.09 -15.18
C THR A 101 8.08 0.18 -14.61
N PRO A 102 8.36 1.14 -13.69
CA PRO A 102 9.64 1.21 -13.02
C PRO A 102 9.87 -0.02 -12.14
N ARG A 103 11.12 -0.49 -12.11
CA ARG A 103 11.59 -1.61 -11.26
C ARG A 103 12.64 -1.12 -10.28
N TYR A 104 12.64 -1.69 -9.09
CA TYR A 104 13.51 -1.29 -7.99
C TYR A 104 14.47 -2.42 -7.65
N PHE A 105 15.75 -2.10 -7.51
CA PHE A 105 16.80 -3.07 -7.25
C PHE A 105 17.65 -2.60 -6.07
N VAL A 106 17.82 -3.46 -5.06
CA VAL A 106 18.79 -3.21 -3.99
C VAL A 106 20.18 -3.39 -4.59
N THR A 107 20.99 -2.34 -4.51
CA THR A 107 22.37 -2.35 -5.00
C THR A 107 23.39 -2.48 -3.90
N ASP A 108 23.05 -1.97 -2.70
CA ASP A 108 23.94 -2.06 -1.55
C ASP A 108 23.18 -2.02 -0.22
N GLU A 109 23.81 -2.57 0.82
CA GLU A 109 23.33 -2.58 2.20
C GLU A 109 24.51 -2.33 3.16
N GLU A 110 24.54 -1.18 3.82
CA GLU A 110 25.65 -0.78 4.71
C GLU A 110 25.20 -0.60 6.16
N GLY A 111 26.11 -0.89 7.10
CA GLY A 111 25.92 -0.66 8.54
C GLY A 111 25.40 -1.88 9.31
N PRO A 112 25.42 -1.80 10.66
CA PRO A 112 24.98 -2.90 11.53
C PRO A 112 23.48 -3.14 11.41
N ASP A 113 23.00 -4.34 11.75
CA ASP A 113 21.59 -4.72 11.55
C ASP A 113 20.58 -3.76 12.18
N HIS A 114 20.92 -3.13 13.32
CA HIS A 114 20.09 -2.16 14.02
C HIS A 114 20.20 -0.72 13.48
N SER A 115 21.03 -0.46 12.46
CA SER A 115 21.20 0.86 11.83
C SER A 115 21.52 0.75 10.33
N LYS A 116 21.02 -0.32 9.69
CA LYS A 116 21.29 -0.63 8.29
C LYS A 116 20.73 0.47 7.38
N THR A 117 21.51 0.83 6.37
CA THR A 117 21.12 1.74 5.29
C THR A 117 21.03 0.92 4.01
N PHE A 118 19.91 1.01 3.32
CA PHE A 118 19.67 0.34 2.05
C PHE A 118 19.85 1.35 0.92
N TYR A 119 20.52 0.93 -0.15
CA TYR A 119 20.66 1.69 -1.39
C TYR A 119 19.87 0.99 -2.49
N ILE A 120 19.00 1.73 -3.15
CA ILE A 120 18.09 1.20 -4.17
C ILE A 120 18.15 2.04 -5.43
N GLU A 121 18.30 1.35 -6.56
CA GLU A 121 18.15 1.94 -7.87
C GLU A 121 16.73 1.75 -8.40
N VAL A 122 16.17 2.80 -8.98
CA VAL A 122 14.96 2.71 -9.80
C VAL A 122 15.34 2.72 -11.28
N ARG A 123 14.85 1.74 -12.03
CA ARG A 123 15.15 1.53 -13.45
C ARG A 123 13.88 1.42 -14.28
N VAL A 124 13.95 1.84 -15.54
CA VAL A 124 12.97 1.48 -16.58
C VAL A 124 13.73 0.72 -17.64
N ASP A 125 13.32 -0.53 -17.86
CA ASP A 125 14.12 -1.54 -18.57
C ASP A 125 15.54 -1.61 -17.99
N ASP A 126 16.56 -1.40 -18.81
CA ASP A 126 17.98 -1.43 -18.42
C ASP A 126 18.53 -0.04 -18.08
N THR A 127 17.72 1.01 -18.13
CA THR A 127 18.16 2.38 -17.83
C THR A 127 17.89 2.73 -16.37
N VAL A 128 18.95 3.07 -15.63
CA VAL A 128 18.86 3.63 -14.28
C VAL A 128 18.32 5.06 -14.34
N LEU A 129 17.22 5.32 -13.65
CA LEU A 129 16.63 6.65 -13.54
C LEU A 129 17.20 7.44 -12.36
N ALA A 130 17.35 6.78 -11.20
CA ALA A 130 17.92 7.36 -9.99
C ALA A 130 18.32 6.29 -8.98
N VAL A 131 19.08 6.70 -7.98
CA VAL A 131 19.42 5.93 -6.78
C VAL A 131 18.84 6.67 -5.58
N GLY A 132 18.29 5.95 -4.61
CA GLY A 132 17.87 6.48 -3.32
C GLY A 132 18.33 5.61 -2.17
N SER A 133 18.24 6.15 -0.97
CA SER A 133 18.69 5.48 0.24
C SER A 133 17.71 5.62 1.41
N GLY A 134 17.78 4.72 2.38
CA GLY A 134 16.88 4.76 3.54
C GLY A 134 17.18 3.71 4.60
N LYS A 135 16.57 3.87 5.78
CA LYS A 135 16.72 2.92 6.91
C LYS A 135 15.89 1.65 6.77
N SER A 136 15.05 1.60 5.74
CA SER A 136 14.35 0.39 5.30
C SER A 136 14.32 0.36 3.78
N LYS A 137 14.13 -0.83 3.19
CA LYS A 137 13.94 -0.98 1.75
C LYS A 137 12.81 -0.09 1.24
N LYS A 138 11.67 -0.06 1.92
CA LYS A 138 10.53 0.80 1.56
C LYS A 138 10.91 2.29 1.52
N GLN A 139 11.68 2.75 2.49
CA GLN A 139 12.12 4.15 2.54
C GLN A 139 13.10 4.47 1.41
N ALA A 140 14.06 3.57 1.15
CA ALA A 140 15.01 3.72 0.05
C ALA A 140 14.32 3.71 -1.33
N GLU A 141 13.27 2.90 -1.52
CA GLU A 141 12.47 2.91 -2.76
C GLU A 141 11.71 4.23 -2.95
N GLN A 142 11.10 4.77 -1.90
CA GLN A 142 10.40 6.06 -1.96
C GLN A 142 11.39 7.20 -2.24
N ASP A 143 12.58 7.17 -1.63
CA ASP A 143 13.64 8.14 -1.89
C ASP A 143 14.15 8.04 -3.34
N ALA A 144 14.39 6.84 -3.86
CA ALA A 144 14.80 6.63 -5.25
C ALA A 144 13.74 7.18 -6.23
N ALA A 145 12.46 7.00 -5.91
CA ALA A 145 11.37 7.53 -6.70
C ALA A 145 11.29 9.07 -6.64
N ARG A 146 11.50 9.66 -5.46
CA ARG A 146 11.57 11.11 -5.25
C ARG A 146 12.68 11.72 -6.10
N VAL A 147 13.90 11.18 -6.01
CA VAL A 147 15.06 11.64 -6.78
C VAL A 147 14.81 11.50 -8.29
N ALA A 148 14.20 10.41 -8.74
CA ALA A 148 13.85 10.25 -10.16
C ALA A 148 12.84 11.31 -10.64
N LEU A 149 11.84 11.64 -9.82
CA LEU A 149 10.86 12.68 -10.14
C LEU A 149 11.49 14.09 -10.18
N GLU A 150 12.47 14.37 -9.32
CA GLU A 150 13.22 15.63 -9.28
C GLU A 150 14.17 15.78 -10.48
N LEU A 151 14.98 14.74 -10.77
CA LEU A 151 15.95 14.74 -11.87
C LEU A 151 15.29 14.77 -13.25
N LYS A 152 14.11 14.17 -13.36
CA LYS A 152 13.35 14.07 -14.59
C LYS A 152 12.04 14.86 -14.45
N SER A 153 12.14 16.11 -14.01
CA SER A 153 11.01 17.07 -14.04
C SER A 153 10.30 17.07 -15.40
N GLU A 154 11.03 16.81 -16.49
CA GLU A 154 10.53 16.71 -17.87
C GLU A 154 10.35 15.29 -18.44
N LEU A 155 10.55 14.20 -17.66
CA LEU A 155 10.25 12.84 -18.15
C LEU A 155 8.85 12.82 -18.68
#